data_AF-A0A150GR38-F1
#
_entry.id   AF-A0A150GR38-F1
#
_cell.length_a   1.000
_cell.length_b   1.000
_cell.length_c   1.000
_cell.angle_alpha   90.00
_cell.angle_beta   90.00
_cell.angle_gamma   90.00
#
_symmetry.space_group_name_H-M   'P 1'
#
loop_
_entity.id
_entity.type
_entity.pdbx_description
1 polymer ?
#
loop_
_entity_poly.entity_id
_entity_poly.type
_entity_poly.pdbx_seq_one_letter_code
_entity_poly.pdbx_strand_id
1 'polypeptide(L)'
;MPPRAFPRSKQELYDAVVVCNGHYSEPRLPEVRGAFGSPPAFPGQQLHSHNYRDPEQWRGKVVLVMGASNSGEDVSRMLLSFVQSELAPALARLSATTGGLRTW
;
A
#
# COMPACT_ATOMS: atom_id res chain seq x y z
N MET A 1 -1.98 -7.08 31.86
CA MET A 1 -3.27 -6.68 31.23
C MET A 1 -4.04 -7.94 30.91
N PRO A 2 -5.30 -8.10 31.35
CA PRO A 2 -6.12 -9.22 30.88
C PRO A 2 -6.50 -9.00 29.40
N PRO A 3 -6.72 -10.08 28.61
CA PRO A 3 -7.18 -9.96 27.24
C PRO A 3 -8.56 -9.31 27.19
N ARG A 4 -8.77 -8.38 26.25
CA ARG A 4 -10.09 -7.81 25.96
C ARG A 4 -11.03 -8.95 25.56
N ALA A 5 -12.09 -9.17 26.33
CA ALA A 5 -13.18 -10.04 25.94
C ALA A 5 -13.85 -9.45 24.69
N PHE A 6 -13.72 -10.14 23.55
CA PHE A 6 -14.50 -9.81 22.36
C PHE A 6 -15.99 -10.08 22.66
N PRO A 7 -16.92 -9.20 22.25
CA PRO A 7 -18.34 -9.42 22.49
C PRO A 7 -18.79 -10.76 21.88
N ARG A 8 -19.76 -11.42 22.52
CA ARG A 8 -20.40 -12.64 22.00
C ARG A 8 -20.93 -12.38 20.59
N SER A 9 -20.76 -13.35 19.70
CA SER A 9 -21.37 -13.31 18.37
C SER A 9 -22.90 -13.24 18.51
N LYS A 10 -23.51 -12.24 17.87
CA LYS A 10 -24.97 -12.08 17.76
C LYS A 10 -25.38 -12.53 16.36
N GLN A 11 -26.44 -13.33 16.27
CA GLN A 11 -26.99 -13.81 15.00
C GLN A 11 -28.43 -13.32 14.88
N GLU A 12 -28.78 -12.81 13.71
CA GLU A 12 -30.12 -12.30 13.37
C GLU A 12 -30.48 -12.75 11.94
N LEU A 13 -31.76 -12.97 11.68
CA LEU A 13 -32.28 -13.38 10.36
C LEU A 13 -32.82 -12.15 9.62
N TYR A 14 -32.54 -12.07 8.32
CA TYR A 14 -32.98 -11.00 7.43
C TYR A 14 -33.47 -11.58 6.10
N ASP A 15 -34.46 -10.94 5.48
CA ASP A 15 -34.97 -11.34 4.16
C ASP A 15 -33.95 -11.08 3.04
N ALA A 16 -33.12 -10.04 3.21
CA ALA A 16 -32.03 -9.69 2.31
C ALA A 16 -30.92 -8.95 3.07
N VAL A 17 -29.68 -9.06 2.56
CA VAL A 17 -28.51 -8.36 3.10
C VAL A 17 -27.77 -7.68 1.95
N VAL A 18 -27.40 -6.41 2.13
CA VAL A 18 -26.54 -5.66 1.20
C VAL A 18 -25.20 -5.39 1.87
N VAL A 19 -24.11 -5.82 1.23
CA VAL A 19 -22.75 -5.67 1.77
C VAL A 19 -22.07 -4.45 1.14
N CYS A 20 -21.82 -3.44 1.96
CA CYS A 20 -21.19 -2.16 1.56
C CYS A 20 -19.90 -1.88 2.35
N ASN A 21 -19.11 -2.91 2.67
CA ASN A 21 -17.90 -2.78 3.50
C ASN A 21 -16.71 -2.09 2.80
N GLY A 22 -16.77 -1.91 1.48
CA GLY A 22 -15.72 -1.31 0.68
C GLY A 22 -14.54 -2.26 0.41
N HIS A 23 -13.76 -1.97 -0.65
CA HIS A 23 -12.68 -2.83 -1.14
C HIS A 23 -11.28 -2.19 -1.10
N TYR A 24 -11.14 -1.01 -0.47
CA TYR A 24 -9.86 -0.27 -0.36
C TYR A 24 -9.29 -0.21 1.06
N SER A 25 -9.87 -0.98 1.99
CA SER A 25 -9.50 -0.97 3.41
C SER A 25 -8.25 -1.80 3.70
N GLU A 26 -7.95 -2.81 2.89
CA GLU A 26 -6.81 -3.69 3.08
C GLU A 26 -5.77 -3.45 1.97
N PRO A 27 -4.53 -3.07 2.31
CA PRO A 27 -3.49 -2.82 1.32
C PRO A 27 -3.04 -4.13 0.67
N ARG A 28 -2.98 -4.16 -0.66
CA ARG A 28 -2.38 -5.25 -1.41
C ARG A 28 -0.89 -4.98 -1.57
N LEU A 29 -0.06 -5.67 -0.79
CA LEU A 29 1.40 -5.53 -0.88
C LEU A 29 1.96 -6.38 -2.02
N PRO A 30 2.96 -5.87 -2.77
CA PRO A 30 3.62 -6.63 -3.83
C PRO A 30 4.60 -7.66 -3.24
N GLU A 31 4.65 -8.82 -3.89
CA GLU A 31 5.68 -9.84 -3.61
C GLU A 31 7.01 -9.41 -4.25
N VAL A 32 7.66 -8.43 -3.64
CA VAL A 32 9.02 -8.01 -4.02
C VAL A 32 10.00 -8.62 -3.03
N ARG A 33 10.94 -9.41 -3.55
CA ARG A 33 12.01 -10.02 -2.73
C ARG A 33 12.71 -8.94 -1.92
N GLY A 34 12.59 -9.04 -0.60
CA GLY A 34 13.25 -8.13 0.33
C GLY A 34 12.53 -6.80 0.62
N ALA A 35 11.40 -6.49 -0.02
CA ALA A 35 10.69 -5.22 0.20
C ALA A 35 9.65 -5.32 1.32
N PHE A 36 8.92 -6.44 1.46
CA PHE A 36 7.89 -6.54 2.49
C PHE A 36 8.00 -7.91 3.16
N GLY A 37 8.64 -7.95 4.35
CA GLY A 37 8.96 -9.18 5.10
C GLY A 37 9.61 -8.87 6.44
N SER A 38 9.97 -9.89 7.21
CA SER A 38 10.62 -9.76 8.52
C SER A 38 11.96 -10.52 8.56
N PRO A 39 13.12 -9.82 8.58
CA PRO A 39 13.29 -8.38 8.36
C PRO A 39 13.23 -8.01 6.86
N PRO A 40 12.80 -6.78 6.51
CA PRO A 40 12.95 -6.29 5.14
C PRO A 40 14.43 -6.16 4.81
N ALA A 41 14.83 -6.59 3.61
CA ALA A 41 16.20 -6.43 3.13
C ALA A 41 16.49 -4.99 2.71
N PHE A 42 15.46 -4.23 2.34
CA PHE A 42 15.59 -2.81 2.06
C PHE A 42 15.64 -2.00 3.38
N PRO A 43 16.73 -1.27 3.66
CA PRO A 43 16.89 -0.53 4.91
C PRO A 43 16.11 0.80 4.94
N GLY A 44 15.59 1.24 3.80
CA GLY A 44 14.84 2.50 3.71
C GLY A 44 13.38 2.36 4.18
N GLN A 45 12.74 3.51 4.40
CA GLN A 45 11.33 3.57 4.77
C GLN A 45 10.45 3.11 3.61
N GLN A 46 9.43 2.28 3.92
CA GLN A 46 8.48 1.76 2.95
C GLN A 46 7.05 2.04 3.42
N LEU A 47 6.19 2.46 2.50
CA LEU A 47 4.82 2.87 2.80
C LEU A 47 3.90 2.52 1.62
N HIS A 48 2.77 1.87 1.90
CA HIS A 48 1.70 1.67 0.92
C HIS A 48 0.84 2.95 0.84
N SER A 49 0.30 3.26 -0.35
CA SER A 49 -0.55 4.45 -0.59
C SER A 49 -1.72 4.58 0.39
N HIS A 50 -2.32 3.45 0.78
CA HIS A 50 -3.34 3.37 1.85
C HIS A 50 -2.95 4.11 3.15
N ASN A 51 -1.66 4.15 3.49
CA ASN A 51 -1.13 4.79 4.71
C ASN A 51 -0.47 6.17 4.46
N TYR A 52 -0.43 6.65 3.21
CA TYR A 52 0.09 7.98 2.90
C TYR A 52 -0.82 9.09 3.43
N ARG A 53 -0.25 10.10 4.11
CA ARG A 53 -1.02 11.18 4.76
C ARG A 53 -0.42 12.57 4.55
N ASP A 54 0.89 12.69 4.68
CA ASP A 54 1.60 13.97 4.67
C ASP A 54 2.83 13.89 3.73
N PRO A 55 2.99 14.80 2.75
CA PRO A 55 4.19 14.90 1.94
C PRO A 55 5.42 15.41 2.69
N GLU A 56 5.25 16.17 3.78
CA GLU A 56 6.34 16.87 4.47
C GLU A 56 7.39 15.92 5.04
N GLN A 57 6.96 14.73 5.46
CA GLN A 57 7.85 13.66 5.95
C GLN A 57 8.86 13.15 4.89
N TRP A 58 8.63 13.48 3.61
CA TRP A 58 9.47 13.09 2.48
C TRP A 58 10.39 14.22 2.00
N ARG A 59 10.40 15.36 2.70
CA ARG A 59 11.18 16.53 2.32
C ARG A 59 12.68 16.19 2.20
N GLY A 60 13.27 16.52 1.06
CA GLY A 60 14.69 16.29 0.80
C GLY A 60 15.10 14.81 0.70
N LYS A 61 14.15 13.88 0.62
CA LYS A 61 14.42 12.45 0.40
C LYS A 61 14.34 12.11 -1.09
N VAL A 62 15.02 11.03 -1.48
CA VAL A 62 14.81 10.36 -2.77
C VAL A 62 13.67 9.36 -2.60
N VAL A 63 12.63 9.47 -3.42
CA VAL A 63 11.43 8.63 -3.32
C VAL A 63 11.19 7.88 -4.63
N LEU A 64 10.86 6.59 -4.51
CA LEU A 64 10.37 5.74 -5.59
C LEU A 64 8.89 5.45 -5.36
N VAL A 65 8.05 5.81 -6.32
CA VAL A 65 6.63 5.45 -6.32
C VAL A 65 6.44 4.19 -7.15
N MET A 66 5.95 3.12 -6.53
CA MET A 66 5.65 1.85 -7.21
C MET A 66 4.14 1.76 -7.50
N GLY A 67 3.78 1.74 -8.78
CA GLY A 67 2.40 1.68 -9.26
C GLY A 67 2.03 2.89 -10.10
N ALA A 68 1.38 2.65 -11.25
CA ALA A 68 1.04 3.68 -12.25
C ALA A 68 -0.48 3.86 -12.44
N SER A 69 -1.27 3.48 -11.43
CA SER A 69 -2.71 3.74 -11.37
C SER A 69 -2.98 5.02 -10.56
N ASN A 70 -4.25 5.38 -10.38
CA ASN A 70 -4.68 6.67 -9.81
C ASN A 70 -3.93 7.05 -8.51
N SER A 71 -3.84 6.13 -7.53
CA SER A 71 -3.14 6.44 -6.28
C SER A 71 -1.65 6.71 -6.47
N GLY A 72 -1.01 6.03 -7.42
CA GLY A 72 0.41 6.26 -7.72
C GLY A 72 0.62 7.63 -8.33
N GLU A 73 -0.20 7.98 -9.32
CA GLU A 73 -0.15 9.29 -9.98
C GLU A 73 -0.44 10.45 -9.01
N ASP A 74 -1.47 10.33 -8.17
CA ASP A 74 -1.83 11.35 -7.19
C ASP A 74 -0.72 11.53 -6.14
N VAL A 75 -0.17 10.43 -5.61
CA VAL A 75 0.93 10.49 -4.64
C VAL A 75 2.19 11.09 -5.24
N SER A 76 2.54 10.70 -6.48
CA SER A 76 3.63 11.33 -7.23
C SER A 76 3.43 12.84 -7.32
N ARG A 77 2.26 13.29 -7.78
CA ARG A 77 1.93 14.72 -7.90
C ARG A 77 2.05 15.46 -6.56
N MET A 78 1.61 14.85 -5.47
CA MET A 78 1.71 15.44 -4.12
C MET A 78 3.16 15.54 -3.62
N LEU A 79 4.06 14.65 -4.06
CA LEU A 79 5.45 14.60 -3.62
C LEU A 79 6.39 15.56 -4.36
N LEU A 80 6.06 15.95 -5.61
CA LEU A 80 6.94 16.71 -6.50
C LEU A 80 7.57 17.97 -5.87
N SER A 81 6.86 18.69 -4.99
CA SER A 81 7.36 19.91 -4.34
C SER A 81 8.15 19.68 -3.04
N PHE A 82 8.30 18.43 -2.61
CA PHE A 82 8.89 18.09 -1.31
C PHE A 82 10.16 17.26 -1.47
N VAL A 83 10.19 16.33 -2.43
CA VAL A 83 11.29 15.38 -2.60
C VAL A 83 12.51 16.01 -3.27
N GLN A 84 13.70 15.47 -2.99
CA GLN A 84 14.94 15.88 -3.65
C GLN A 84 14.98 15.38 -5.10
N SER A 85 14.54 14.14 -5.30
CA SER A 85 14.30 13.55 -6.61
C SER A 85 13.22 12.49 -6.51
N GLU A 86 12.41 12.43 -7.56
CA GLU A 86 11.41 11.39 -7.72
C GLU A 86 11.82 10.49 -8.89
N LEU A 87 11.81 9.19 -8.65
CA LEU A 87 11.74 8.21 -9.74
C LEU A 87 10.26 8.00 -10.02
N ALA A 88 9.79 8.62 -11.11
CA ALA A 88 8.42 8.58 -11.63
C ALA A 88 7.83 7.16 -11.59
N PRO A 89 6.49 7.00 -11.53
CA PRO A 89 5.84 5.70 -11.35
C PRO A 89 6.35 4.70 -12.38
N ALA A 90 7.31 3.89 -11.95
CA ALA A 90 7.91 2.91 -12.81
C ALA A 90 6.88 1.78 -12.88
N LEU A 91 6.39 1.49 -14.09
CA LEU A 91 6.01 0.11 -14.40
C LEU A 91 7.25 -0.69 -14.03
N ALA A 92 7.19 -1.39 -12.91
CA ALA A 92 8.26 -2.24 -12.45
C ALA A 92 8.51 -3.25 -13.58
N ARG A 93 9.44 -2.96 -14.49
CA ARG A 93 10.07 -3.94 -15.37
C ARG A 93 11.03 -4.80 -14.54
N LEU A 94 10.58 -5.22 -13.36
CA LEU A 94 10.98 -6.49 -12.77
C LEU A 94 10.26 -7.54 -13.61
N SER A 95 10.81 -7.79 -14.80
CA SER A 95 10.42 -8.92 -15.64
C SER A 95 10.49 -10.16 -14.77
N ALA A 96 9.32 -10.74 -14.53
CA ALA A 96 9.16 -12.04 -13.93
C ALA A 96 10.12 -13.04 -14.59
N THR A 97 11.20 -13.40 -13.90
CA THR A 97 11.79 -14.74 -14.02
C THR A 97 10.99 -15.76 -13.20
N THR A 98 9.77 -15.45 -12.77
CA THR A 98 8.87 -16.44 -12.18
C THR A 98 7.41 -16.04 -12.41
N GLY A 99 6.74 -16.85 -13.22
CA GLY A 99 5.30 -16.95 -13.51
C GLY A 99 4.34 -15.87 -13.00
N GLY A 100 3.68 -15.20 -13.94
CA GLY A 100 2.28 -14.78 -13.80
C GLY A 100 2.02 -13.68 -12.77
N LEU A 101 2.61 -12.50 -12.95
CA LEU A 101 2.18 -11.31 -12.23
C LEU A 101 0.84 -10.81 -12.79
N ARG A 102 -0.22 -10.92 -11.97
CA ARG A 102 -1.49 -10.22 -12.20
C ARG A 102 -1.21 -8.73 -12.05
N THR A 103 -1.70 -7.95 -13.01
CA THR A 103 -1.58 -6.49 -13.03
C THR A 103 -2.24 -5.87 -11.79
N TRP A 104 -1.64 -4.79 -11.29
CA TRP A 104 -2.10 -3.95 -10.18
C TRP A 104 -3.36 -3.17 -10.52
#